data_AF-A0AAE9GTJ9-F1
#
_entry.id   AF-A0AAE9GTJ9-F1
#
_cell.length_a   1.000
_cell.length_b   1.000
_cell.length_c   1.000
_cell.angle_alpha   90.00
_cell.angle_beta   90.00
_cell.angle_gamma   90.00
#
_symmetry.space_group_name_H-M   'P 1'
#
loop_
_entity.id
_entity.type
_entity.pdbx_description
1 polymer ?
#
loop_
_entity_poly.entity_id
_entity_poly.type
_entity_poly.pdbx_seq_one_letter_code
_entity_poly.pdbx_strand_id
1 'polypeptide(L)'
;MDKKQVENYIFYALLIFPVVLFILIPAHPAGDFDFALNRFVDKYLLGNGYYMPSNYPFSAKVVNSFTVGFAVIMGTFVGIWRKDDVIRVPKHIWWYCLLIFGLGISTFLLSLYPQVFKVSTGRSFGTSEAFHNNPVLFLFMIIAKEICIYIGIRAPLTFLLFAIDYSRK
;
A
#
# COMPACT_ATOMS: atom_id res chain seq x y z
N MET A 1 -3.91 11.67 -23.93
CA MET A 1 -3.71 10.35 -23.30
C MET A 1 -5.03 9.91 -22.72
N ASP A 2 -5.48 8.69 -22.99
CA ASP A 2 -6.76 8.18 -22.44
C ASP A 2 -6.64 8.01 -20.91
N LYS A 3 -7.70 8.32 -20.15
CA LYS A 3 -7.72 8.17 -18.68
C LYS A 3 -7.35 6.75 -18.27
N LYS A 4 -7.80 5.75 -19.05
CA LYS A 4 -7.46 4.34 -18.83
C LYS A 4 -5.97 4.05 -19.01
N GLN A 5 -5.33 4.71 -19.98
CA GLN A 5 -3.89 4.56 -20.20
C GLN A 5 -3.09 5.16 -19.05
N VAL A 6 -3.52 6.30 -18.50
CA VAL A 6 -2.88 6.91 -17.32
C VAL A 6 -3.03 6.01 -16.10
N GLU A 7 -4.21 5.43 -15.89
CA GLU A 7 -4.47 4.47 -14.81
C GLU A 7 -3.55 3.25 -14.90
N ASN A 8 -3.32 2.71 -16.10
CA ASN A 8 -2.38 1.61 -16.30
C ASN A 8 -0.95 2.01 -15.91
N TYR A 9 -0.49 3.22 -16.26
CA TYR A 9 0.83 3.68 -15.85
C TYR A 9 0.94 3.83 -14.33
N ILE A 10 -0.09 4.35 -13.67
CA ILE A 10 -0.15 4.43 -12.20
C ILE A 10 -0.10 3.02 -11.61
N PHE A 11 -0.85 2.07 -12.18
CA PHE A 11 -0.84 0.69 -11.72
C PHE A 11 0.54 0.03 -11.88
N TYR A 12 1.22 0.21 -13.02
CA TYR A 12 2.58 -0.27 -13.19
C TYR A 12 3.56 0.41 -12.23
N ALA A 13 3.37 1.69 -11.93
CA ALA A 13 4.17 2.40 -10.93
C ALA A 13 4.02 1.77 -9.53
N LEU A 14 2.80 1.39 -9.11
CA LEU A 14 2.57 0.68 -7.84
C LEU A 14 3.30 -0.68 -7.77
N LEU A 15 3.57 -1.33 -8.91
CA LEU A 15 4.30 -2.59 -8.96
C LEU A 15 5.82 -2.39 -8.90
N ILE A 16 6.33 -1.36 -9.57
CA ILE A 16 7.76 -1.12 -9.76
C ILE A 16 8.36 -0.30 -8.61
N PHE A 17 7.60 0.64 -8.06
CA PHE A 17 8.06 1.57 -7.03
C PHE A 17 8.61 0.88 -5.76
N PRO A 18 7.97 -0.17 -5.21
CA PRO A 18 8.52 -0.93 -4.09
C PRO A 18 9.89 -1.53 -4.39
N VAL A 19 10.05 -2.09 -5.60
CA VAL A 19 11.27 -2.76 -6.03
C VAL A 19 12.42 -1.75 -6.16
N VAL A 20 12.14 -0.61 -6.79
CA VAL A 20 13.12 0.48 -6.95
C VAL A 20 13.56 1.01 -5.59
N LEU A 21 12.62 1.30 -4.68
CA LEU A 21 12.97 1.75 -3.32
C LEU A 21 13.81 0.71 -2.58
N PHE A 22 13.45 -0.56 -2.67
CA PHE A 22 14.17 -1.62 -1.97
C PHE A 22 15.61 -1.81 -2.47
N ILE A 23 15.86 -1.62 -3.77
CA ILE A 23 17.21 -1.70 -4.35
C ILE A 23 18.05 -0.47 -3.97
N LEU A 24 17.44 0.71 -3.91
CA LEU A 24 18.17 1.97 -3.70
C LEU A 24 18.45 2.27 -2.22
N ILE A 25 17.61 1.80 -1.30
CA ILE A 25 17.75 2.07 0.13
C ILE A 25 18.60 0.97 0.78
N PRO A 26 19.66 1.32 1.52
CA PRO A 26 20.52 0.32 2.15
C PRO A 26 19.77 -0.45 3.25
N ALA A 27 20.25 -1.66 3.53
CA ALA A 27 19.67 -2.52 4.58
C ALA A 27 19.71 -1.86 5.96
N HIS A 28 20.78 -1.10 6.23
CA HIS A 28 21.01 -0.32 7.44
C HIS A 28 21.44 1.11 7.06
N PRO A 29 21.15 2.13 7.89
CA PRO A 29 21.60 3.50 7.61
C PRO A 29 23.13 3.55 7.60
N ALA A 30 23.72 4.12 6.55
CA ALA A 30 25.18 4.17 6.38
C ALA A 30 25.71 5.61 6.33
N GLY A 31 24.89 6.59 5.95
CA GLY A 31 25.27 8.01 5.87
C GLY A 31 24.28 8.97 6.53
N ASP A 32 24.68 10.24 6.62
CA ASP A 32 23.88 11.32 7.24
C ASP A 32 22.48 11.45 6.64
N PHE A 33 22.38 11.28 5.31
CA PHE A 33 21.09 11.27 4.61
C PHE A 33 20.19 10.13 5.10
N ASP A 34 20.71 8.92 5.25
CA ASP A 34 19.93 7.75 5.69
C ASP A 34 19.41 7.94 7.11
N PHE A 35 20.23 8.49 8.01
CA PHE A 35 19.79 8.82 9.37
C PHE A 35 18.75 9.94 9.40
N ALA A 36 18.87 10.94 8.52
CA ALA A 36 17.85 11.97 8.36
C ALA A 36 16.53 11.37 7.82
N LEU A 37 16.62 10.49 6.82
CA LEU A 37 15.48 9.79 6.24
C LEU A 37 14.80 8.87 7.26
N ASN A 38 15.57 8.12 8.05
CA ASN A 38 15.00 7.28 9.12
C ASN A 38 14.22 8.13 10.13
N ARG A 39 14.79 9.26 10.60
CA ARG A 39 14.11 10.19 11.50
C ARG A 39 12.84 10.78 10.89
N PHE A 40 12.87 11.10 9.59
CA PHE A 40 11.70 11.59 8.87
C PHE A 40 10.59 10.53 8.82
N VAL A 41 10.95 9.29 8.48
CA VAL A 41 10.00 8.18 8.41
C VAL A 41 9.40 7.87 9.78
N ASP A 42 10.22 7.83 10.83
CA ASP A 42 9.79 7.61 12.21
C ASP A 42 8.81 8.70 12.67
N LYS A 43 9.05 9.95 12.28
CA LYS A 43 8.25 11.10 12.73
C LYS A 43 6.99 11.35 11.89
N TYR A 44 7.00 11.03 10.60
CA TYR A 44 5.99 11.53 9.66
C TYR A 44 5.36 10.49 8.74
N LEU A 45 5.98 9.32 8.51
CA LEU A 45 5.50 8.34 7.52
C LEU A 45 5.29 6.95 8.11
N LEU A 46 4.69 6.85 9.29
CA LEU A 46 4.25 5.55 9.83
C LEU A 46 5.43 4.57 10.06
N GLY A 47 6.60 5.09 10.46
CA GLY A 47 7.87 4.36 10.52
C GLY A 47 7.94 3.15 11.47
N ASN A 48 6.87 2.83 12.17
CA ASN A 48 6.82 1.70 13.10
C ASN A 48 6.16 0.43 12.52
N GLY A 49 5.61 0.41 11.30
CA GLY A 49 4.67 -0.66 10.89
C GLY A 49 5.08 -1.68 9.80
N TYR A 50 4.19 -2.69 9.68
CA TYR A 50 4.17 -4.00 9.00
C TYR A 50 5.16 -5.09 9.42
N TYR A 51 6.45 -5.02 9.07
CA TYR A 51 7.43 -6.04 9.43
C TYR A 51 8.81 -5.44 9.65
N MET A 52 9.53 -5.90 10.68
CA MET A 52 10.90 -5.49 10.98
C MET A 52 11.86 -6.65 10.73
N PRO A 53 12.13 -7.03 9.46
CA PRO A 53 13.09 -8.08 9.13
C PRO A 53 14.48 -7.72 9.67
N SER A 54 15.16 -8.69 10.25
CA SER A 54 16.50 -8.51 10.83
C SER A 54 17.57 -8.22 9.77
N ASN A 55 17.41 -8.75 8.56
CA ASN A 55 18.39 -8.60 7.48
C ASN A 55 18.41 -7.20 6.85
N TYR A 56 17.30 -6.46 6.88
CA TYR A 56 17.19 -5.17 6.20
C TYR A 56 16.15 -4.22 6.84
N PRO A 57 16.26 -3.94 8.15
CA PRO A 57 15.24 -3.24 8.93
C PRO A 57 15.00 -1.80 8.45
N PHE A 58 16.03 -1.11 7.95
CA PHE A 58 15.88 0.27 7.47
C PHE A 58 15.19 0.33 6.12
N SER A 59 15.64 -0.46 5.14
CA SER A 59 14.99 -0.53 3.83
C SER A 59 13.53 -0.96 3.93
N ALA A 60 13.21 -1.95 4.76
CA ALA A 60 11.84 -2.43 4.93
C ALA A 60 10.92 -1.33 5.46
N LYS A 61 11.42 -0.55 6.42
CA LYS A 61 10.71 0.60 6.99
C LYS A 61 10.43 1.64 5.91
N VAL A 62 11.46 2.11 5.20
CA VAL A 62 11.33 3.14 4.16
C VAL A 62 10.38 2.66 3.05
N VAL A 63 10.57 1.45 2.55
CA VAL A 63 9.72 0.85 1.50
C VAL A 63 8.27 0.78 1.96
N ASN A 64 7.99 0.28 3.17
CA ASN A 64 6.63 0.22 3.70
C ASN A 64 5.97 1.60 3.76
N SER A 65 6.66 2.57 4.35
CA SER A 65 6.18 3.93 4.57
C SER A 65 5.85 4.67 3.27
N PHE A 66 6.77 4.66 2.31
CA PHE A 66 6.59 5.37 1.05
C PHE A 66 5.54 4.71 0.15
N THR A 67 5.50 3.37 0.10
CA THR A 67 4.49 2.63 -0.69
C THR A 67 3.08 2.85 -0.18
N VAL A 68 2.89 2.91 1.15
CA VAL A 68 1.59 3.24 1.76
C VAL A 68 1.16 4.66 1.39
N GLY A 69 2.05 5.64 1.55
CA GLY A 69 1.78 7.02 1.17
C GLY A 69 1.42 7.15 -0.32
N PHE A 70 2.18 6.47 -1.18
CA PHE A 70 1.96 6.46 -2.62
C PHE A 70 0.61 5.84 -2.99
N ALA A 71 0.25 4.68 -2.43
CA ALA A 71 -1.06 4.06 -2.65
C ALA A 71 -2.23 4.92 -2.21
N VAL A 72 -2.13 5.61 -1.06
CA VAL A 72 -3.17 6.51 -0.57
C VAL A 72 -3.37 7.69 -1.50
N ILE A 73 -2.26 8.35 -1.90
CA ILE A 73 -2.29 9.51 -2.80
C ILE A 73 -2.85 9.11 -4.17
N MET A 74 -2.31 8.05 -4.77
CA MET A 74 -2.73 7.60 -6.10
C MET A 74 -4.15 7.03 -6.10
N GLY A 75 -4.54 6.29 -5.05
CA GLY A 75 -5.88 5.76 -4.90
C GLY A 75 -6.92 6.88 -4.81
N THR A 76 -6.61 7.92 -4.04
CA THR A 76 -7.46 9.12 -3.94
C THR A 76 -7.55 9.86 -5.27
N PHE A 77 -6.41 10.14 -5.89
CA PHE A 77 -6.33 10.85 -7.16
C PHE A 77 -7.13 10.15 -8.28
N VAL A 78 -6.87 8.85 -8.49
CA VAL A 78 -7.59 8.06 -9.51
C VAL A 78 -9.06 7.92 -9.15
N GLY A 79 -9.39 7.75 -7.87
CA GLY A 79 -10.78 7.65 -7.40
C GLY A 79 -11.61 8.89 -7.75
N ILE A 80 -11.05 10.08 -7.54
CA ILE A 80 -11.69 11.35 -7.92
C ILE A 80 -11.79 11.48 -9.44
N TRP A 81 -10.71 11.16 -10.16
CA TRP A 81 -10.63 11.39 -11.61
C TRP A 81 -11.55 10.47 -12.44
N ARG A 82 -11.81 9.25 -11.96
CA ARG A 82 -12.62 8.24 -12.67
C ARG A 82 -14.11 8.29 -12.34
N LYS A 83 -14.56 9.22 -11.48
CA LYS A 83 -15.97 9.31 -11.05
C LYS A 83 -16.97 9.42 -12.21
N ASP A 84 -16.60 10.14 -13.27
CA ASP A 84 -17.48 10.40 -14.42
C ASP A 84 -17.54 9.24 -15.42
N ASP A 85 -16.66 8.24 -15.28
CA ASP A 85 -16.53 7.13 -16.22
C ASP A 85 -17.37 5.90 -15.79
N VAL A 86 -18.21 6.05 -14.76
CA VAL A 86 -19.10 5.00 -14.25
C VAL A 86 -20.34 4.90 -15.14
N ILE A 87 -20.37 3.90 -16.03
CA ILE A 87 -21.46 3.71 -17.00
C ILE A 87 -22.55 2.74 -16.49
N ARG A 88 -22.16 1.73 -15.69
CA ARG A 88 -23.09 0.75 -15.12
C ARG A 88 -22.76 0.49 -13.66
N VAL A 89 -23.81 0.48 -12.84
CA VAL A 89 -23.73 0.20 -11.41
C VAL A 89 -24.36 -1.16 -11.12
N PRO A 90 -23.58 -2.19 -10.75
CA PRO A 90 -24.12 -3.48 -10.33
C PRO A 90 -25.07 -3.35 -9.13
N LYS A 91 -26.11 -4.18 -9.07
CA LYS A 91 -27.13 -4.18 -8.01
C LYS A 91 -26.55 -4.30 -6.59
N HIS A 92 -25.40 -4.95 -6.45
CA HIS A 92 -24.72 -5.17 -5.17
C HIS A 92 -23.39 -4.42 -5.06
N ILE A 93 -23.18 -3.34 -5.83
CA ILE A 93 -21.91 -2.60 -5.84
C ILE A 93 -21.48 -2.12 -4.45
N TRP A 94 -22.43 -1.73 -3.60
CA TRP A 94 -22.17 -1.23 -2.26
C TRP A 94 -21.53 -2.29 -1.36
N TRP A 95 -21.94 -3.55 -1.49
CA TRP A 95 -21.31 -4.66 -0.76
C TRP A 95 -19.87 -4.90 -1.22
N TYR A 96 -19.61 -4.85 -2.53
CA TYR A 96 -18.25 -4.96 -3.05
C TYR A 96 -17.38 -3.79 -2.60
N CYS A 97 -17.90 -2.57 -2.61
CA CYS A 97 -17.18 -1.39 -2.13
C CYS A 97 -16.87 -1.50 -0.63
N LEU A 98 -17.83 -1.94 0.19
CA LEU A 98 -17.63 -2.12 1.63
C LEU A 98 -16.59 -3.20 1.91
N LEU A 99 -16.64 -4.33 1.20
CA LEU A 99 -15.67 -5.41 1.33
C LEU A 99 -14.26 -4.94 0.94
N ILE A 100 -14.12 -4.30 -0.21
CA ILE A 100 -12.83 -3.79 -0.71
C ILE A 100 -12.28 -2.68 0.19
N PHE A 101 -13.15 -1.78 0.68
CA PHE A 101 -12.78 -0.73 1.63
C PHE A 101 -12.30 -1.34 2.95
N GLY A 102 -13.02 -2.34 3.48
CA GLY A 102 -12.64 -3.06 4.69
C GLY A 102 -11.29 -3.76 4.55
N LEU A 103 -11.02 -4.39 3.39
CA LEU A 103 -9.70 -4.97 3.08
C LEU A 103 -8.61 -3.90 2.99
N GLY A 104 -8.91 -2.74 2.37
CA GLY A 104 -8.01 -1.59 2.31
C GLY A 104 -7.67 -1.03 3.69
N ILE A 105 -8.66 -0.86 4.56
CA ILE A 105 -8.45 -0.44 5.96
C ILE A 105 -7.63 -1.47 6.70
N SER A 106 -7.97 -2.76 6.59
CA SER A 106 -7.25 -3.83 7.30
C SER A 106 -5.78 -3.87 6.90
N THR A 107 -5.49 -3.76 5.61
CA THR A 107 -4.11 -3.71 5.09
C THR A 107 -3.39 -2.41 5.43
N PHE A 108 -4.09 -1.28 5.50
CA PHE A 108 -3.54 -0.03 6.00
C PHE A 108 -3.20 -0.12 7.49
N LEU A 109 -4.07 -0.67 8.33
CA LEU A 109 -3.79 -0.88 9.76
C LEU A 109 -2.61 -1.83 9.97
N LEU A 110 -2.52 -2.90 9.18
CA LEU A 110 -1.35 -3.78 9.16
C LEU A 110 -0.06 -3.00 8.84
N SER A 111 -0.14 -1.98 8.00
CA SER A 111 1.01 -1.12 7.68
C SER A 111 1.43 -0.16 8.80
N LEU A 112 0.57 0.04 9.81
CA LEU A 112 0.82 0.88 10.99
C LEU A 112 1.37 0.08 12.17
N TYR A 113 0.83 -1.11 12.39
CA TYR A 113 1.16 -1.92 13.55
C TYR A 113 2.23 -2.96 13.18
N PRO A 114 3.45 -2.89 13.75
CA PRO A 114 4.48 -3.88 13.50
C PRO A 114 4.01 -5.24 13.98
N GLN A 115 4.07 -6.24 13.10
CA GLN A 115 3.91 -7.62 13.53
C GLN A 115 5.25 -8.12 14.06
N VAL A 116 5.34 -8.36 15.37
CA VAL A 116 6.46 -9.08 15.96
C VAL A 116 6.40 -10.51 15.42
N PHE A 117 7.49 -10.99 14.80
CA PHE A 117 7.52 -12.35 14.26
C PHE A 117 7.24 -13.37 15.37
N LYS A 118 6.33 -14.31 15.10
CA LYS A 118 6.09 -15.39 16.05
C LYS A 118 7.29 -16.33 16.02
N VAL A 119 7.94 -16.51 17.18
CA VAL A 119 8.97 -17.54 17.43
C VAL A 119 8.35 -18.95 17.48
N SER A 120 7.04 -19.09 17.25
CA SER A 120 6.36 -20.38 17.41
C SER A 120 6.81 -21.41 16.38
N THR A 121 7.17 -22.59 16.86
CA THR A 121 7.57 -23.80 16.12
C THR A 121 6.45 -24.47 15.30
N GLY A 122 5.42 -23.71 14.90
CA GLY A 122 4.26 -24.20 14.14
C GLY A 122 4.11 -23.57 12.75
N ARG A 123 3.08 -23.97 11.99
CA ARG A 123 2.75 -23.36 10.69
C ARG A 123 2.34 -21.89 10.88
N SER A 124 3.26 -20.99 10.58
CA SER A 124 3.02 -19.55 10.48
C SER A 124 2.95 -19.18 9.00
N PHE A 125 1.78 -18.73 8.53
CA PHE A 125 1.63 -18.20 7.17
C PHE A 125 2.00 -16.72 7.19
N GLY A 126 3.09 -16.35 6.51
CA GLY A 126 3.48 -14.96 6.31
C GLY A 126 3.79 -14.16 7.59
N THR A 127 4.11 -14.81 8.72
CA THR A 127 4.45 -14.12 9.99
C THR A 127 5.72 -14.65 10.64
N SER A 128 6.48 -15.48 9.91
CA SER A 128 7.79 -15.96 10.34
C SER A 128 8.89 -15.02 9.86
N GLU A 129 9.94 -14.88 10.67
CA GLU A 129 11.09 -14.04 10.34
C GLU A 129 11.79 -14.51 9.06
N ALA A 130 11.93 -15.83 8.86
CA ALA A 130 12.52 -16.41 7.66
C ALA A 130 11.76 -16.06 6.37
N PHE A 131 10.43 -15.90 6.44
CA PHE A 131 9.61 -15.51 5.29
C PHE A 131 9.87 -14.05 4.90
N HIS A 132 10.00 -13.17 5.90
CA HIS A 132 10.20 -11.73 5.69
C HIS A 132 11.65 -11.31 5.52
N ASN A 133 12.60 -12.20 5.79
CA ASN A 133 14.01 -12.06 5.44
C ASN A 133 14.31 -12.52 4.00
N ASN A 134 13.34 -13.11 3.29
CA ASN A 134 13.44 -13.39 1.86
C ASN A 134 12.97 -12.15 1.06
N PRO A 135 13.87 -11.47 0.32
CA PRO A 135 13.53 -10.23 -0.39
C PRO A 135 12.38 -10.36 -1.38
N VAL A 136 12.27 -11.51 -2.07
CA VAL A 136 11.23 -11.73 -3.08
C VAL A 136 9.86 -11.82 -2.42
N LEU A 137 9.76 -12.59 -1.33
CA LEU A 137 8.51 -12.74 -0.58
C LEU A 137 8.12 -11.45 0.13
N PHE A 138 9.09 -10.73 0.69
CA PHE A 138 8.87 -9.41 1.28
C PHE A 138 8.30 -8.43 0.24
N LEU A 139 8.93 -8.29 -0.92
CA LEU A 139 8.48 -7.40 -1.99
C LEU A 139 7.09 -7.78 -2.49
N PHE A 140 6.82 -9.08 -2.66
CA PHE A 140 5.50 -9.56 -3.03
C PHE A 140 4.42 -9.11 -2.02
N MET A 141 4.69 -9.24 -0.72
CA MET A 141 3.75 -8.81 0.32
C MET A 141 3.56 -7.30 0.35
N ILE A 142 4.64 -6.53 0.14
CA ILE A 142 4.55 -5.07 0.03
C ILE A 142 3.66 -4.66 -1.14
N ILE A 143 3.89 -5.24 -2.33
CA ILE A 143 3.11 -4.96 -3.53
C ILE A 143 1.63 -5.34 -3.32
N ALA A 144 1.37 -6.54 -2.78
CA ALA A 144 0.00 -6.99 -2.52
C ALA A 144 -0.73 -6.04 -1.56
N LYS A 145 -0.08 -5.68 -0.44
CA LYS A 145 -0.60 -4.72 0.54
C LYS A 145 -0.88 -3.35 -0.12
N GLU A 146 0.07 -2.83 -0.89
CA GLU A 146 -0.05 -1.55 -1.58
C GLU A 146 -1.24 -1.52 -2.55
N ILE A 147 -1.40 -2.58 -3.36
CA ILE A 147 -2.54 -2.73 -4.27
C ILE A 147 -3.86 -2.79 -3.50
N CYS A 148 -3.92 -3.52 -2.38
CA CYS A 148 -5.12 -3.59 -1.55
C CYS A 148 -5.51 -2.21 -1.00
N ILE A 149 -4.55 -1.42 -0.54
CA ILE A 149 -4.78 -0.04 -0.08
C ILE A 149 -5.27 0.83 -1.25
N TYR A 150 -4.58 0.78 -2.39
CA TYR A 150 -4.92 1.55 -3.59
C TYR A 150 -6.34 1.26 -4.06
N ILE A 151 -6.69 -0.02 -4.30
CA ILE A 151 -8.04 -0.44 -4.73
C ILE A 151 -9.07 -0.14 -3.64
N GLY A 152 -8.68 -0.36 -2.38
CA GLY A 152 -9.44 -0.08 -1.17
C GLY A 152 -9.94 1.36 -1.10
N ILE A 153 -9.15 2.32 -1.56
CA ILE A 153 -9.53 3.74 -1.61
C ILE A 153 -10.20 4.07 -2.94
N ARG A 154 -9.55 3.69 -4.05
CA ARG A 154 -9.92 4.09 -5.41
C ARG A 154 -11.35 3.71 -5.76
N ALA A 155 -11.74 2.45 -5.55
CA ALA A 155 -13.06 1.98 -5.99
C ALA A 155 -14.19 2.62 -5.15
N PRO A 156 -14.18 2.53 -3.81
CA PRO A 156 -15.22 3.16 -2.99
C PRO A 156 -15.35 4.66 -3.19
N LEU A 157 -14.23 5.38 -3.32
CA LEU A 157 -14.24 6.82 -3.56
C LEU A 157 -14.86 7.19 -4.91
N THR A 158 -14.52 6.44 -5.97
CA THR A 158 -15.11 6.63 -7.31
C THR A 158 -16.63 6.52 -7.24
N PHE A 159 -17.14 5.46 -6.60
CA PHE A 159 -18.59 5.20 -6.52
C PHE A 159 -19.31 6.18 -5.61
N LEU A 160 -18.70 6.57 -4.48
CA LEU A 160 -19.26 7.57 -3.58
C LEU A 160 -19.46 8.91 -4.30
N LEU A 161 -18.43 9.39 -5.00
CA LEU A 161 -18.49 10.66 -5.73
C LEU A 161 -19.50 10.61 -6.88
N PHE A 162 -19.51 9.51 -7.63
CA PHE A 162 -20.54 9.28 -8.65
C PHE A 162 -21.96 9.35 -8.07
N ALA A 163 -22.21 8.69 -6.92
CA ALA A 163 -23.54 8.67 -6.29
C ALA A 163 -23.97 10.06 -5.78
N ILE A 164 -23.02 10.85 -5.26
CA ILE A 164 -23.26 12.24 -4.86
C ILE A 164 -23.64 13.09 -6.07
N ASP A 165 -22.91 12.97 -7.18
CA ASP A 165 -23.19 13.75 -8.39
C ASP A 165 -24.50 13.33 -9.07
N TYR A 166 -24.84 12.03 -9.01
CA TYR A 166 -26.09 11.51 -9.54
C TYR A 166 -27.31 11.97 -8.72
N SER A 167 -27.21 12.00 -7.38
CA SER A 167 -28.33 12.41 -6.51
C SER A 167 -28.62 13.92 -6.53
N ARG A 168 -27.69 14.73 -7.05
CA ARG A 168 -27.85 16.18 -7.21
C ARG A 168 -28.48 16.60 -8.54
N LYS A 169 -28.64 15.67 -9.50
CA LYS A 169 -29.28 15.89 -10.80
C LYS A 169 -30.73 15.44 -10.74
#